data_AF-A0A0M0JY31-F1
#
_entry.id   AF-A0A0M0JY31-F1
#
_cell.length_a   1.000
_cell.length_b   1.000
_cell.length_c   1.000
_cell.angle_alpha   90.00
_cell.angle_beta   90.00
_cell.angle_gamma   90.00
#
_symmetry.space_group_name_H-M   'P 1'
#
loop_
_entity.id
_entity.type
_entity.pdbx_description
1 polymer ?
#
loop_
_entity_poly.entity_id
_entity_poly.type
_entity_poly.pdbx_seq_one_letter_code
_entity_poly.pdbx_strand_id
1 'polypeptide(L)'
;MMQRLFDHYELGITVENLVGDIRYPWRVKRDRYNLVISMEVIEHLKDRPIAGLNELQLAIAFHYIGMWNFFIEARNLLQAEDLLLVTTPNAGSYLALYNLMAHQSPDMYYIHVRELSMLELISLHEGAGFKILRKEARYANRH
;
A
#
# COMPACT_ATOMS: atom_id res chain seq x y z
N MET A 1 -24.87 -1.24 12.62
CA MET A 1 -25.27 0.18 12.72
C MET A 1 -24.11 0.90 13.41
N MET A 2 -23.19 1.48 12.65
CA MET A 2 -21.96 2.09 13.21
C MET A 2 -22.13 3.61 13.15
N GLN A 3 -22.21 4.21 14.33
CA GLN A 3 -22.50 5.61 14.58
C GLN A 3 -21.28 6.45 14.19
N ARG A 4 -21.49 7.49 13.38
CA ARG A 4 -20.44 8.40 12.88
C ARG A 4 -19.85 9.18 14.06
N LEU A 5 -18.55 9.03 14.28
CA LEU A 5 -17.74 9.88 15.14
C LEU A 5 -16.88 10.75 14.25
N PHE A 6 -17.38 11.90 13.82
CA PHE A 6 -16.57 13.06 13.45
C PHE A 6 -17.46 14.29 13.63
N ASP A 7 -17.39 14.88 14.82
CA ASP A 7 -17.95 16.19 15.10
C ASP A 7 -17.26 17.22 14.20
N HIS A 8 -18.10 18.04 13.57
CA HIS A 8 -17.77 18.99 12.52
C HIS A 8 -16.78 20.08 12.98
N TYR A 9 -15.54 20.00 12.50
CA TYR A 9 -14.74 21.19 12.24
C TYR A 9 -14.97 21.58 10.76
N GLU A 10 -15.63 22.71 10.52
CA GLU A 10 -15.82 23.26 9.16
C GLU A 10 -14.49 23.84 8.63
N LEU A 11 -13.56 22.96 8.25
CA LEU A 11 -12.27 23.34 7.65
C LEU A 11 -12.40 23.79 6.18
N GLY A 12 -13.62 23.98 5.66
CA GLY A 12 -13.85 24.19 4.22
C GLY A 12 -13.40 23.00 3.36
N ILE A 13 -13.18 21.83 3.97
CA ILE A 13 -12.73 20.61 3.29
C ILE A 13 -13.95 19.86 2.78
N THR A 14 -13.93 19.50 1.49
CA THR A 14 -14.89 18.55 0.93
C THR A 14 -14.33 17.14 1.05
N VAL A 15 -15.06 16.25 1.69
CA VAL A 15 -14.70 14.83 1.83
C VAL A 15 -15.66 14.00 1.00
N GLU A 16 -15.12 13.26 0.03
CA GLU A 16 -15.86 12.26 -0.74
C GLU A 16 -15.34 10.87 -0.37
N ASN A 17 -16.22 10.02 0.15
CA ASN A 17 -15.88 8.64 0.45
C ASN A 17 -16.13 7.76 -0.77
N LEU A 18 -15.15 6.94 -1.13
CA LEU A 18 -15.26 5.97 -2.21
C LEU A 18 -15.32 4.57 -1.61
N VAL A 19 -16.21 3.73 -2.15
CA VAL A 19 -16.33 2.32 -1.77
C VAL A 19 -15.94 1.47 -2.96
N GLY A 20 -14.95 0.60 -2.78
CA GLY A 20 -14.48 -0.29 -3.82
C GLY A 20 -13.24 -1.06 -3.40
N ASP A 21 -12.92 -2.07 -4.20
CA ASP A 21 -11.71 -2.84 -4.05
C ASP A 21 -10.60 -2.22 -4.92
N ILE A 22 -9.59 -1.65 -4.26
CA ILE A 22 -8.51 -0.91 -4.92
C ILE A 22 -7.57 -1.80 -5.74
N ARG A 23 -7.72 -3.13 -5.64
CA ARG A 23 -7.07 -4.08 -6.55
C ARG A 23 -7.63 -4.01 -7.96
N TYR A 24 -8.77 -3.37 -8.20
CA TYR A 24 -9.44 -3.23 -9.50
C TYR A 24 -9.37 -1.78 -10.01
N PRO A 25 -9.70 -1.51 -11.29
CA PRO A 25 -9.72 -0.14 -11.81
C PRO A 25 -10.60 0.79 -10.98
N TRP A 26 -10.10 1.98 -10.66
CA TRP A 26 -10.76 2.93 -9.78
C TRP A 26 -11.83 3.72 -10.55
N ARG A 27 -13.06 3.73 -10.02
CA ARG A 27 -14.18 4.46 -10.63
C ARG A 27 -14.19 5.92 -10.21
N VAL A 28 -13.08 6.60 -10.47
CA VAL A 28 -12.85 7.99 -10.07
C VAL A 28 -12.47 8.81 -11.29
N LYS A 29 -12.93 10.06 -11.36
CA LYS A 29 -12.50 10.96 -12.45
C LYS A 29 -11.00 11.21 -12.35
N ARG A 30 -10.29 10.97 -13.46
CA ARG A 30 -8.87 11.25 -13.64
C ARG A 30 -8.57 12.75 -13.46
N ASP A 31 -7.30 13.06 -13.22
CA ASP A 31 -6.74 14.43 -13.23
C ASP A 31 -7.38 15.39 -12.21
N ARG A 32 -7.94 14.86 -11.11
CA ARG A 32 -8.53 15.67 -10.03
C ARG A 32 -7.69 15.73 -8.75
N TYR A 33 -6.61 14.96 -8.70
CA TYR A 33 -5.81 14.80 -7.48
C TYR A 33 -4.38 15.25 -7.75
N ASN A 34 -3.85 16.08 -6.87
CA ASN A 34 -2.44 16.46 -6.86
C ASN A 34 -1.59 15.62 -5.89
N LEU A 35 -2.26 14.78 -5.09
CA LEU A 35 -1.65 13.94 -4.08
C LEU A 35 -2.50 12.68 -3.87
N VAL A 36 -1.86 11.52 -3.94
CA VAL A 36 -2.41 10.24 -3.47
C VAL A 36 -1.56 9.77 -2.30
N ILE A 37 -2.22 9.39 -1.19
CA ILE A 37 -1.56 8.88 0.01
C ILE A 37 -2.08 7.47 0.29
N SER A 38 -1.17 6.51 0.44
CA SER A 38 -1.46 5.15 0.88
C SER A 38 -0.62 4.83 2.10
N MET A 39 -1.26 4.66 3.25
CA MET A 39 -0.57 4.42 4.52
C MET A 39 -0.83 3.02 5.04
N GLU A 40 0.18 2.14 4.97
CA GLU A 40 0.10 0.76 5.47
C GLU A 40 -1.07 -0.02 4.83
N VAL A 41 -1.13 0.02 3.49
CA VAL A 41 -2.21 -0.63 2.70
C VAL A 41 -1.65 -1.59 1.67
N ILE A 42 -0.50 -1.30 1.08
CA ILE A 42 -0.01 -2.01 -0.12
C ILE A 42 0.28 -3.48 0.18
N GLU A 43 0.86 -3.78 1.34
CA GLU A 43 1.16 -5.12 1.87
C GLU A 43 -0.07 -6.00 2.06
N HIS A 44 -1.27 -5.41 2.11
CA HIS A 44 -2.53 -6.12 2.20
C HIS A 44 -3.11 -6.47 0.81
N LEU A 45 -2.56 -5.94 -0.28
CA LEU A 45 -3.08 -6.14 -1.63
C LEU A 45 -2.68 -7.49 -2.20
N LYS A 46 -3.52 -8.49 -1.94
CA LYS A 46 -3.45 -9.80 -2.57
C LYS A 46 -3.70 -9.73 -4.07
N ASP A 47 -3.31 -10.78 -4.78
CA ASP A 47 -3.78 -10.99 -6.15
C ASP A 47 -5.29 -11.14 -6.20
N ARG A 48 -5.85 -10.83 -7.37
CA ARG A 48 -7.28 -11.02 -7.62
C ARG A 48 -7.57 -12.53 -7.68
N PRO A 49 -8.79 -12.96 -7.33
CA PRO A 49 -9.20 -14.33 -7.53
C PRO A 49 -9.03 -14.76 -8.98
N ILE A 50 -8.28 -15.84 -9.20
CA ILE A 50 -8.15 -16.51 -10.50
C ILE A 50 -9.03 -17.74 -10.46
N ALA A 51 -9.87 -17.93 -11.49
CA ALA A 51 -10.78 -19.06 -11.57
C ALA A 51 -10.01 -20.39 -11.44
N GLY A 52 -10.47 -21.26 -10.55
CA GLY A 52 -9.85 -22.57 -10.29
C GLY A 52 -8.72 -22.57 -9.26
N LEU A 53 -8.33 -21.42 -8.70
CA LEU A 53 -7.39 -21.34 -7.58
C LEU A 53 -8.12 -20.95 -6.28
N ASN A 54 -7.77 -21.61 -5.18
CA ASN A 54 -8.19 -21.19 -3.84
C ASN A 54 -7.23 -20.14 -3.25
N GLU A 55 -7.62 -19.52 -2.12
CA GLU A 55 -6.82 -18.48 -1.45
C GLU A 55 -5.39 -18.94 -1.10
N LEU A 56 -5.22 -20.20 -0.69
CA LEU A 56 -3.90 -20.74 -0.35
C LEU A 56 -3.02 -20.84 -1.59
N GLN A 57 -3.57 -21.33 -2.70
CA GLN A 57 -2.86 -21.42 -3.98
C GLN A 57 -2.48 -20.04 -4.53
N LEU A 58 -3.38 -19.06 -4.39
CA LEU A 58 -3.10 -17.67 -4.76
C LEU A 58 -2.01 -17.05 -3.88
N ALA A 59 -2.02 -17.32 -2.58
CA ALA A 59 -0.99 -16.84 -1.66
C ALA A 59 0.39 -17.43 -1.97
N ILE A 60 0.46 -18.71 -2.38
CA ILE A 60 1.71 -19.35 -2.78
C ILE A 60 2.26 -18.79 -4.10
N ALA A 61 1.38 -18.53 -5.07
CA ALA A 61 1.78 -18.06 -6.40
C ALA A 61 2.12 -16.57 -6.47
N PHE A 62 1.54 -15.76 -5.55
CA PHE A 62 1.58 -14.31 -5.46
C PHE A 62 2.46 -13.56 -6.50
N HIS A 63 1.79 -12.88 -7.42
CA HIS A 63 2.34 -12.21 -8.59
C HIS A 63 2.23 -10.68 -8.55
N TYR A 64 1.93 -10.09 -7.39
CA TYR A 64 1.84 -8.63 -7.19
C TYR A 64 0.77 -7.93 -8.04
N ILE A 65 -0.20 -8.64 -8.62
CA ILE A 65 -1.18 -8.09 -9.55
C ILE A 65 -2.03 -7.00 -8.88
N GLY A 66 -2.44 -7.24 -7.63
CA GLY A 66 -3.20 -6.26 -6.84
C GLY A 66 -2.39 -4.99 -6.59
N MET A 67 -1.12 -5.14 -6.22
CA MET A 67 -0.20 -4.03 -5.99
C MET A 67 0.10 -3.26 -7.27
N TRP A 68 0.41 -3.93 -8.37
CA TRP A 68 0.64 -3.30 -9.68
C TRP A 68 -0.56 -2.47 -10.12
N ASN A 69 -1.77 -3.01 -9.97
CA ASN A 69 -2.96 -2.28 -10.32
C ASN A 69 -3.12 -1.02 -9.46
N PHE A 70 -2.83 -1.09 -8.15
CA PHE A 70 -2.83 0.10 -7.30
C PHE A 70 -1.90 1.17 -7.85
N PHE A 71 -0.65 0.83 -8.18
CA PHE A 71 0.32 1.82 -8.66
C PHE A 71 -0.07 2.41 -10.02
N ILE A 72 -0.58 1.59 -10.94
CA ILE A 72 -1.07 2.05 -12.25
C ILE A 72 -2.26 3.00 -12.08
N GLU A 73 -3.23 2.64 -11.24
CA GLU A 73 -4.42 3.47 -11.02
C GLU A 73 -4.07 4.77 -10.28
N ALA A 74 -3.14 4.73 -9.32
CA ALA A 74 -2.58 5.93 -8.70
C ALA A 74 -1.92 6.82 -9.75
N ARG A 75 -1.12 6.25 -10.66
CA ARG A 75 -0.48 7.01 -11.73
C ARG A 75 -1.50 7.67 -12.65
N ASN A 76 -2.61 6.98 -12.94
CA ASN A 76 -3.69 7.47 -13.78
C ASN A 76 -4.53 8.60 -13.13
N LEU A 77 -4.46 8.76 -11.81
CA LEU A 77 -5.12 9.86 -11.10
C LEU A 77 -4.28 11.15 -11.07
N LEU A 78 -2.97 11.03 -11.22
CA LEU A 78 -1.96 12.07 -10.99
C LEU A 78 -1.41 12.63 -12.32
N GLN A 79 -1.18 13.94 -12.38
CA GLN A 79 -0.46 14.59 -13.47
C GLN A 79 1.07 14.52 -13.27
N ALA A 80 1.85 15.15 -14.17
CA ALA A 80 3.32 15.01 -14.21
C ALA A 80 4.05 15.57 -12.97
N GLU A 81 3.45 16.51 -12.25
CA GLU A 81 4.04 17.17 -11.07
C GLU A 81 3.39 16.76 -9.74
N ASP A 82 2.41 15.86 -9.81
CA ASP A 82 1.64 15.42 -8.66
C ASP A 82 2.33 14.26 -7.94
N LEU A 83 1.98 14.05 -6.67
CA LEU A 83 2.74 13.18 -5.77
C LEU A 83 1.98 11.93 -5.36
N LEU A 84 2.70 10.82 -5.27
CA LEU A 84 2.28 9.60 -4.60
C LEU A 84 3.15 9.41 -3.35
N LEU A 85 2.49 9.27 -2.19
CA LEU A 85 3.13 8.87 -0.94
C LEU A 85 2.64 7.47 -0.55
N VAL A 86 3.58 6.55 -0.35
CA VAL A 86 3.30 5.20 0.13
C VAL A 86 4.08 4.94 1.41
N THR A 87 3.41 4.45 2.44
CA THR A 87 4.03 3.84 3.62
C THR A 87 3.60 2.38 3.73
N THR A 88 4.48 1.56 4.30
CA THR A 88 4.26 0.13 4.53
C THR A 88 5.21 -0.34 5.64
N PRO A 89 4.91 -1.45 6.34
CA PRO A 89 5.84 -2.04 7.28
C PRO A 89 7.11 -2.44 6.55
N ASN A 90 8.25 -2.11 7.13
CA ASN A 90 9.54 -2.49 6.57
C ASN A 90 9.90 -3.90 7.03
N ALA A 91 9.72 -4.89 6.14
CA ALA A 91 10.11 -6.28 6.36
C ALA A 91 11.60 -6.42 6.75
N GLY A 92 12.44 -5.52 6.24
CA GLY A 92 13.87 -5.45 6.53
C GLY A 92 14.21 -4.54 7.71
N SER A 93 13.26 -4.25 8.60
CA SER A 93 13.53 -3.40 9.76
C SER A 93 14.56 -4.05 10.68
N TYR A 94 15.40 -3.23 11.32
CA TYR A 94 16.38 -3.70 12.31
C TYR A 94 15.71 -4.50 13.42
N LEU A 95 14.50 -4.13 13.84
CA LEU A 95 13.77 -4.86 14.87
C LEU A 95 13.38 -6.27 14.39
N ALA A 96 12.87 -6.41 13.17
CA ALA A 96 12.55 -7.72 12.60
C ALA A 96 13.81 -8.60 12.48
N LEU A 97 14.94 -8.02 12.03
CA LEU A 97 16.22 -8.71 11.95
C LEU A 97 16.78 -9.07 13.33
N TYR A 98 16.72 -8.14 14.29
CA TYR A 98 17.17 -8.36 15.66
C TYR A 98 16.38 -9.49 16.32
N ASN A 99 15.05 -9.45 16.23
CA ASN A 99 14.19 -10.50 16.77
C ASN A 99 14.53 -11.84 16.12
N LEU A 100 14.69 -11.88 14.79
CA LEU A 100 15.07 -13.09 14.07
C LEU A 100 16.41 -13.66 14.59
N MET A 101 17.43 -12.82 14.74
CA MET A 101 18.74 -13.20 15.28
C MET A 101 18.67 -13.63 16.76
N ALA A 102 17.71 -13.11 17.52
CA ALA A 102 17.42 -13.49 18.90
C ALA A 102 16.50 -14.72 19.02
N HIS A 103 16.20 -15.41 17.91
CA HIS A 103 15.24 -16.52 17.85
C HIS A 103 13.82 -16.15 18.31
N GLN A 104 13.45 -14.88 18.18
CA GLN A 104 12.12 -14.34 18.43
C GLN A 104 11.35 -14.16 17.12
N SER A 105 10.03 -13.95 17.23
CA SER A 105 9.19 -13.60 16.09
C SER A 105 9.66 -12.27 15.48
N PRO A 106 9.86 -12.16 14.16
CA PRO A 106 10.20 -10.90 13.50
C PRO A 106 9.02 -9.89 13.49
N ASP A 107 7.94 -10.18 14.22
CA ASP A 107 6.70 -9.39 14.32
C ASP A 107 6.03 -9.12 12.96
N MET A 108 6.27 -9.99 11.98
CA MET A 108 5.58 -9.94 10.69
C MET A 108 4.11 -10.33 10.89
N TYR A 109 3.19 -9.51 10.35
CA TYR A 109 1.76 -9.78 10.49
C TYR A 109 1.32 -10.86 9.51
N TYR A 110 0.88 -12.01 10.03
CA TYR A 110 0.58 -13.21 9.22
C TYR A 110 -0.54 -13.04 8.17
N ILE A 111 -1.35 -11.98 8.26
CA ILE A 111 -2.38 -11.66 7.26
C ILE A 111 -1.80 -10.88 6.07
N HIS A 112 -0.64 -10.22 6.24
CA HIS A 112 0.08 -9.64 5.11
C HIS A 112 0.43 -10.75 4.14
N VAL A 113 0.07 -10.56 2.87
CA VAL A 113 0.47 -11.50 1.83
C VAL A 113 1.99 -11.47 1.69
N ARG A 114 2.58 -10.28 1.89
CA ARG A 114 4.01 -10.03 1.88
C ARG A 114 4.30 -8.64 2.46
N GLU A 115 5.26 -8.55 3.37
CA GLU A 115 5.87 -7.27 3.73
C GLU A 115 6.96 -6.94 2.71
N LEU A 116 6.94 -5.71 2.18
CA LEU A 116 7.78 -5.32 1.06
C LEU A 116 9.12 -4.75 1.55
N SER A 117 10.19 -5.15 0.89
CA SER A 117 11.47 -4.47 1.00
C SER A 117 11.45 -3.13 0.28
N MET A 118 12.37 -2.24 0.65
CA MET A 118 12.55 -0.96 -0.03
C MET A 118 12.82 -1.12 -1.54
N LEU A 119 13.54 -2.18 -1.93
CA LEU A 119 13.84 -2.45 -3.34
C LEU A 119 12.58 -2.83 -4.12
N GLU A 120 11.75 -3.71 -3.57
CA GLU A 120 10.48 -4.10 -4.19
C GLU A 120 9.53 -2.89 -4.35
N LEU A 121 9.45 -2.03 -3.33
CA LEU A 121 8.68 -0.79 -3.43
C LEU A 121 9.18 0.13 -4.56
N ILE A 122 10.50 0.33 -4.66
CA ILE A 122 11.09 1.15 -5.74
C ILE A 122 10.73 0.54 -7.10
N SER A 123 10.87 -0.77 -7.26
CA SER A 123 10.54 -1.45 -8.53
C SER A 123 9.06 -1.28 -8.91
N LEU A 124 8.15 -1.36 -7.95
CA LEU A 124 6.71 -1.14 -8.19
C LEU A 124 6.41 0.30 -8.62
N HIS A 125 7.01 1.30 -7.95
CA HIS A 125 6.84 2.70 -8.31
C HIS A 125 7.41 3.00 -9.71
N GLU A 126 8.67 2.65 -9.94
CA GLU A 126 9.35 2.94 -11.20
C GLU A 126 8.71 2.21 -12.37
N GLY A 127 8.33 0.94 -12.19
CA GLY A 127 7.65 0.18 -13.24
C GLY A 127 6.25 0.69 -13.56
N ALA A 128 5.60 1.43 -12.66
CA ALA A 128 4.35 2.13 -12.93
C ALA A 128 4.57 3.53 -13.53
N GLY A 129 5.82 3.93 -13.80
CA GLY A 129 6.17 5.20 -14.42
C GLY A 129 6.31 6.36 -13.44
N PHE A 130 6.50 6.10 -12.14
CA PHE A 130 6.86 7.13 -11.17
C PHE A 130 8.36 7.37 -11.13
N LYS A 131 8.75 8.60 -10.81
CA LYS A 131 10.11 8.96 -10.43
C LYS A 131 10.19 9.03 -8.90
N ILE A 132 11.17 8.35 -8.32
CA ILE A 132 11.40 8.43 -6.87
C ILE A 132 12.01 9.80 -6.51
N LEU A 133 11.28 10.60 -5.74
CA LEU A 133 11.78 11.89 -5.23
C LEU A 133 12.47 11.74 -3.86
N ARG A 134 11.91 10.90 -2.99
CA ARG A 134 12.44 10.62 -1.65
C ARG A 134 12.09 9.20 -1.27
N LYS A 135 13.00 8.55 -0.55
CA LYS A 135 12.79 7.26 0.10
C LYS A 135 13.37 7.31 1.50
N GLU A 136 12.70 6.66 2.43
CA GLU A 136 13.12 6.62 3.82
C GLU A 136 12.71 5.29 4.43
N ALA A 137 13.68 4.53 4.92
CA ALA A 137 13.41 3.40 5.80
C ALA A 137 13.60 3.90 7.23
N ARG A 138 12.50 4.00 7.98
CA ARG A 138 12.59 4.26 9.42
C ARG A 138 12.72 2.95 10.16
N TYR A 139 13.64 2.94 11.09
CA TYR A 139 13.79 1.90 12.08
C TYR A 139 12.94 2.31 13.29
N ALA A 140 12.11 1.40 13.79
CA ALA A 140 11.37 1.65 15.02
C ALA A 140 12.38 1.73 16.19
N ASN A 141 12.84 2.94 16.52
CA ASN A 141 13.44 3.18 17.82
C ASN A 141 12.28 3.21 18.83
N ARG A 142 12.15 2.15 19.62
CA ARG A 142 11.30 2.21 20.82
C ARG A 142 11.96 3.20 21.78
N HIS A 143 11.31 4.35 21.97
CA HIS A 143 11.58 5.26 23.09
C HIS A 143 11.02 4.65 24.38
#